data_AF-A0ABD0YJH4-F1
#
_entry.id   AF-A0ABD0YJH4-F1
#
_cell.length_a   1.000
_cell.length_b   1.000
_cell.length_c   1.000
_cell.angle_alpha   90.00
_cell.angle_beta   90.00
_cell.angle_gamma   90.00
#
_symmetry.space_group_name_H-M   'P 1'
#
loop_
_entity.id
_entity.type
_entity.pdbx_description
1 polymer ?
#
loop_
_entity_poly.entity_id
_entity_poly.type
_entity_poly.pdbx_seq_one_letter_code
_entity_poly.pdbx_strand_id
1 'polypeptide(L)'
;MVGDDTRRGVKRKRKKRPPFGGGRKSGRVSHDDRPPRGVWLSEDVQNYFSRVLEVERQGFDSHEDRVCFARNVFEEMVGKEVEYSCSGLVSRVTEALVPASDDATLARTCDAFAQQLPLACTDPCASHVAQALLLESADRVGTRAGVESDARRGDGTINGAPSFQVRRGAEGSEALAEFVLSVGRFLVADLDRFVWHRYANHIARSCLAALTGVECGTNGRQKPQGGQRNKVR
;
A
#
# COMPACT_ATOMS: atom_id res chain seq x y z
N MET A 1 -94.79 -23.14 -23.65
CA MET A 1 -93.84 -23.68 -24.64
C MET A 1 -92.68 -22.70 -24.75
N VAL A 2 -91.48 -23.16 -24.34
CA VAL A 2 -90.09 -22.73 -24.72
C VAL A 2 -89.81 -21.21 -24.68
N GLY A 3 -88.89 -20.64 -23.89
CA GLY A 3 -87.57 -21.07 -23.39
C GLY A 3 -86.58 -19.92 -23.67
N ASP A 4 -85.45 -19.85 -22.94
CA ASP A 4 -84.33 -18.88 -23.07
C ASP A 4 -84.51 -17.48 -22.46
N ASP A 5 -83.57 -16.85 -21.74
CA ASP A 5 -82.17 -17.21 -21.46
C ASP A 5 -81.67 -16.41 -20.22
N THR A 6 -80.78 -17.01 -19.45
CA THR A 6 -80.31 -16.55 -18.13
C THR A 6 -79.03 -15.72 -18.24
N ARG A 7 -79.05 -14.44 -17.80
CA ARG A 7 -77.83 -13.62 -17.65
C ARG A 7 -77.35 -13.60 -16.20
N ARG A 8 -76.39 -14.46 -15.84
CA ARG A 8 -75.54 -14.32 -14.65
C ARG A 8 -74.10 -14.02 -15.06
N GLY A 9 -73.59 -12.87 -14.64
CA GLY A 9 -72.22 -12.43 -14.91
C GLY A 9 -71.19 -13.28 -14.17
N VAL A 10 -70.20 -13.79 -14.91
CA VAL A 10 -69.03 -14.49 -14.35
C VAL A 10 -67.77 -13.64 -14.60
N LYS A 11 -67.14 -13.21 -13.50
CA LYS A 11 -65.87 -12.46 -13.50
C LYS A 11 -64.72 -13.36 -13.99
N ARG A 12 -64.06 -12.98 -15.09
CA ARG A 12 -62.90 -13.70 -15.65
C ARG A 12 -61.64 -13.52 -14.78
N LYS A 13 -61.04 -14.63 -14.32
CA LYS A 13 -59.73 -14.68 -13.64
C LYS A 13 -58.58 -14.34 -14.62
N ARG A 14 -57.67 -13.46 -14.23
CA ARG A 14 -56.43 -13.13 -14.97
C ARG A 14 -55.44 -14.31 -14.93
N LYS A 15 -55.04 -14.84 -16.09
CA LYS A 15 -53.89 -15.75 -16.25
C LYS A 15 -52.60 -14.92 -16.39
N LYS A 16 -51.61 -15.16 -15.52
CA LYS A 16 -50.26 -14.59 -15.64
C LYS A 16 -49.53 -15.25 -16.82
N ARG A 17 -48.91 -14.45 -17.70
CA ARG A 17 -48.03 -14.92 -18.78
C ARG A 17 -46.62 -15.17 -18.22
N PRO A 18 -45.89 -16.21 -18.66
CA PRO A 18 -44.47 -16.33 -18.36
C PRO A 18 -43.66 -15.37 -19.25
N PRO A 19 -42.57 -14.76 -18.79
CA PRO A 19 -41.70 -14.01 -19.67
C PRO A 19 -40.85 -15.01 -20.45
N PHE A 20 -41.00 -14.92 -21.77
CA PHE A 20 -40.25 -15.59 -22.81
C PHE A 20 -38.74 -15.41 -22.58
N GLY A 21 -38.01 -16.52 -22.58
CA GLY A 21 -36.56 -16.49 -22.73
C GLY A 21 -36.15 -16.17 -24.17
N GLY A 22 -34.86 -15.86 -24.35
CA GLY A 22 -34.19 -15.93 -25.64
C GLY A 22 -33.54 -14.64 -26.10
N GLY A 23 -32.50 -14.18 -25.41
CA GLY A 23 -31.59 -13.15 -25.89
C GLY A 23 -30.17 -13.49 -25.47
N ARG A 24 -29.42 -14.13 -26.38
CA ARG A 24 -27.99 -14.44 -26.25
C ARG A 24 -27.23 -13.17 -25.86
N LYS A 25 -26.70 -13.10 -24.64
CA LYS A 25 -25.70 -12.09 -24.27
C LYS A 25 -24.33 -12.65 -24.62
N SER A 26 -23.75 -12.10 -25.68
CA SER A 26 -22.32 -12.16 -25.96
C SER A 26 -21.54 -11.76 -24.71
N GLY A 27 -20.49 -12.53 -24.41
CA GLY A 27 -19.66 -12.34 -23.24
C GLY A 27 -19.08 -10.93 -23.18
N ARG A 28 -19.59 -10.13 -22.23
CA ARG A 28 -18.72 -9.19 -21.53
C ARG A 28 -18.07 -10.03 -20.45
N VAL A 29 -16.78 -10.30 -20.63
CA VAL A 29 -15.91 -10.72 -19.54
C VAL A 29 -16.01 -9.61 -18.50
N SER A 30 -16.73 -9.88 -17.42
CA SER A 30 -16.82 -8.98 -16.28
C SER A 30 -15.42 -8.80 -15.74
N HIS A 31 -14.91 -7.57 -15.72
CA HIS A 31 -13.62 -7.20 -15.14
C HIS A 31 -13.63 -7.28 -13.59
N ASP A 32 -14.42 -8.21 -13.04
CA ASP A 32 -14.73 -8.36 -11.62
C ASP A 32 -14.32 -9.76 -11.12
N ASP A 33 -13.22 -10.30 -11.67
CA ASP A 33 -12.41 -11.33 -11.01
C ASP A 33 -11.48 -10.68 -9.96
N ARG A 34 -11.91 -9.57 -9.35
CA ARG A 34 -11.27 -9.08 -8.13
C ARG A 34 -11.91 -9.82 -6.97
N PRO A 35 -11.12 -10.49 -6.10
CA PRO A 35 -11.67 -11.08 -4.90
C PRO A 35 -12.45 -10.00 -4.13
N PRO A 36 -13.63 -10.34 -3.57
CA PRO A 36 -14.43 -9.40 -2.81
C PRO A 36 -13.56 -8.77 -1.72
N ARG A 37 -13.56 -7.43 -1.66
CA ARG A 37 -12.77 -6.61 -0.73
C ARG A 37 -12.70 -7.23 0.66
N GLY A 38 -11.48 -7.54 1.09
CA GLY A 38 -11.17 -8.15 2.39
C GLY A 38 -10.70 -9.59 2.22
N VAL A 39 -9.38 -9.78 2.25
CA VAL A 39 -8.82 -11.11 2.48
C VAL A 39 -9.35 -11.59 3.82
N TRP A 40 -10.11 -12.69 3.80
CA TRP A 40 -10.54 -13.36 5.02
C TRP A 40 -9.32 -14.04 5.63
N LEU A 41 -8.61 -13.31 6.50
CA LEU A 41 -7.61 -13.90 7.35
C LEU A 41 -8.30 -14.94 8.24
N SER A 42 -7.67 -16.10 8.45
CA SER A 42 -8.16 -17.05 9.44
C SER A 42 -8.17 -16.40 10.82
N GLU A 43 -9.05 -16.87 11.70
CA GLU A 43 -9.16 -16.35 13.07
C GLU A 43 -7.82 -16.42 13.81
N ASP A 44 -7.04 -17.49 13.60
CA ASP A 44 -5.70 -17.64 14.15
C ASP A 44 -4.74 -16.54 13.67
N VAL A 45 -4.77 -16.21 12.38
CA VAL A 45 -3.92 -15.16 11.80
C VAL A 45 -4.34 -13.78 12.32
N GLN A 46 -5.65 -13.53 12.46
CA GLN A 46 -6.15 -12.28 13.04
C GLN A 46 -5.72 -12.13 14.50
N ASN A 47 -5.83 -13.20 15.29
CA ASN A 47 -5.42 -13.21 16.69
C ASN A 47 -3.91 -13.00 16.84
N TYR A 48 -3.11 -13.63 15.97
CA TYR A 48 -1.66 -13.42 15.92
C TYR A 48 -1.32 -11.94 15.68
N PHE A 49 -1.82 -11.33 14.60
CA PHE A 49 -1.50 -9.94 14.27
C PHE A 49 -2.08 -8.93 15.27
N SER A 50 -3.19 -9.26 15.92
CA SER A 50 -3.73 -8.44 17.02
C SER A 50 -2.75 -8.42 18.19
N ARG A 51 -2.20 -9.58 18.58
CA ARG A 51 -1.19 -9.68 19.63
C ARG A 51 0.12 -8.98 19.22
N VAL A 52 0.53 -9.08 17.97
CA VAL A 52 1.70 -8.35 17.45
C VAL A 52 1.52 -6.85 17.62
N LEU A 53 0.35 -6.31 17.25
CA LEU A 53 0.06 -4.89 17.40
C LEU A 53 0.02 -4.44 18.87
N GLU A 54 -0.44 -5.31 19.78
CA GLU A 54 -0.41 -5.03 21.22
C GLU A 54 1.02 -4.98 21.76
N VAL A 55 1.88 -5.92 21.36
CA VAL A 55 3.30 -5.93 21.75
C VAL A 55 4.02 -4.70 21.20
N GLU A 56 3.82 -4.36 19.93
CA GLU A 56 4.41 -3.14 19.33
C GLU A 56 3.97 -1.86 20.07
N ARG A 57 2.72 -1.83 20.56
CA ARG A 57 2.20 -0.70 21.35
C ARG A 57 2.75 -0.63 22.77
N GLN A 58 3.10 -1.77 23.37
CA GLN A 58 3.75 -1.82 24.69
C GLN A 58 5.19 -1.31 24.60
N GLY A 59 5.83 -1.47 23.43
CA GLY A 59 7.20 -1.05 23.19
C GLY A 59 8.21 -2.12 23.61
N PHE A 60 9.48 -1.85 23.32
CA PHE A 60 10.61 -2.74 23.57
C PHE A 60 11.65 -2.05 24.43
N ASP A 61 12.36 -2.85 25.24
CA ASP A 61 13.44 -2.37 26.09
C ASP A 61 14.68 -1.97 25.27
N SER A 62 14.92 -2.66 24.15
CA SER A 62 16.03 -2.37 23.25
C SER A 62 15.57 -2.26 21.79
N HIS A 63 16.36 -1.51 20.99
CA HIS A 63 16.14 -1.42 19.56
C HIS A 63 16.38 -2.77 18.86
N GLU A 64 17.34 -3.55 19.33
CA GLU A 64 17.67 -4.88 18.77
C GLU A 64 16.51 -5.87 18.94
N ASP A 65 15.84 -5.84 20.09
CA ASP A 65 14.65 -6.67 20.34
C ASP A 65 13.52 -6.32 19.37
N ARG A 66 13.32 -5.02 19.11
CA ARG A 66 12.32 -4.55 18.14
C ARG A 66 12.65 -5.00 16.72
N VAL A 67 13.92 -4.96 16.30
CA VAL A 67 14.36 -5.45 14.99
C VAL A 67 14.16 -6.97 14.88
N CYS A 68 14.53 -7.73 15.91
CA CYS A 68 14.33 -9.18 15.94
C CYS A 68 12.84 -9.54 15.87
N PHE A 69 12.00 -8.82 16.62
CA PHE A 69 10.56 -8.97 16.58
C PHE A 69 9.98 -8.68 15.20
N ALA A 70 10.36 -7.55 14.59
CA ALA A 70 9.92 -7.19 13.24
C ALA A 70 10.27 -8.29 12.23
N ARG A 71 11.52 -8.77 12.24
CA ARG A 71 11.98 -9.85 11.35
C ARG A 71 11.11 -11.11 11.48
N ASN A 72 10.80 -11.53 12.70
CA ASN A 72 9.97 -12.71 12.92
C ASN A 72 8.54 -12.51 12.37
N VAL A 73 7.96 -11.32 12.53
CA VAL A 73 6.63 -11.00 12.00
C VAL A 73 6.63 -11.00 10.46
N PHE A 74 7.66 -10.43 9.84
CA PHE A 74 7.78 -10.45 8.37
C PHE A 74 8.01 -11.86 7.82
N GLU A 75 8.70 -12.73 8.56
CA GLU A 75 8.88 -14.13 8.16
C GLU A 75 7.55 -14.89 8.08
N GLU A 76 6.62 -14.62 9.01
CA GLU A 76 5.26 -15.19 8.98
C GLU A 76 4.42 -14.68 7.79
N MET A 77 4.81 -13.55 7.17
CA MET A 77 4.12 -12.97 6.03
C MET A 77 4.67 -13.45 4.68
N VAL A 78 5.76 -14.21 4.65
CA VAL A 78 6.44 -14.59 3.40
C VAL A 78 5.50 -15.35 2.45
N GLY A 79 5.43 -14.89 1.21
CA GLY A 79 4.56 -15.42 0.16
C GLY A 79 3.10 -14.97 0.22
N LYS A 80 2.72 -14.17 1.23
CA LYS A 80 1.37 -13.59 1.39
C LYS A 80 1.41 -12.11 1.75
N GLU A 81 2.52 -11.44 1.47
CA GLU A 81 2.82 -10.09 1.95
C GLU A 81 1.77 -9.08 1.47
N VAL A 82 1.49 -9.07 0.17
CA VAL A 82 0.52 -8.17 -0.45
C VAL A 82 -0.91 -8.54 -0.05
N GLU A 83 -1.22 -9.84 -0.04
CA GLU A 83 -2.54 -10.35 0.33
C GLU A 83 -2.91 -9.97 1.77
N TYR A 84 -2.00 -10.22 2.72
CA TYR A 84 -2.21 -9.86 4.12
C TYR A 84 -2.29 -8.35 4.30
N SER A 85 -1.49 -7.58 3.56
CA SER A 85 -1.51 -6.12 3.60
C SER A 85 -2.82 -5.49 3.13
N CYS A 86 -3.66 -6.20 2.38
CA CYS A 86 -5.03 -5.77 2.07
C CYS A 86 -5.98 -5.83 3.29
N SER A 87 -5.57 -6.45 4.39
CA SER A 87 -6.28 -6.39 5.68
C SER A 87 -5.89 -5.15 6.46
N GLY A 88 -6.88 -4.39 6.93
CA GLY A 88 -6.63 -3.17 7.72
C GLY A 88 -5.90 -3.40 9.04
N LEU A 89 -5.99 -4.60 9.62
CA LEU A 89 -5.21 -4.96 10.82
C LEU A 89 -3.73 -5.14 10.46
N VAL A 90 -3.45 -5.96 9.45
CA VAL A 90 -2.08 -6.32 9.09
C VAL A 90 -1.37 -5.13 8.44
N SER A 91 -2.06 -4.35 7.59
CA SER A 91 -1.52 -3.10 7.05
C SER A 91 -0.92 -2.22 8.15
N ARG A 92 -1.66 -1.99 9.22
CA ARG A 92 -1.21 -1.15 10.34
C ARG A 92 -0.04 -1.76 11.10
N VAL A 93 0.01 -3.08 11.23
CA VAL A 93 1.15 -3.78 11.83
C VAL A 93 2.38 -3.61 10.95
N THR A 94 2.25 -3.91 9.65
CA THR A 94 3.34 -3.83 8.69
C THR A 94 3.88 -2.41 8.62
N GLU A 95 3.03 -1.39 8.48
CA GLU A 95 3.42 0.02 8.48
C GLU A 95 4.21 0.42 9.75
N ALA A 96 3.82 -0.09 10.92
CA ALA A 96 4.50 0.21 12.18
C ALA A 96 5.88 -0.46 12.27
N LEU A 97 6.04 -1.64 11.66
CA LEU A 97 7.26 -2.45 11.72
C LEU A 97 8.24 -2.16 10.58
N VAL A 98 7.82 -1.55 9.47
CA VAL A 98 8.70 -1.17 8.34
C VAL A 98 9.97 -0.41 8.82
N PRO A 99 9.90 0.61 9.68
CA PRO A 99 11.10 1.32 10.15
C PRO A 99 12.05 0.47 11.01
N ALA A 100 11.56 -0.61 11.62
CA ALA A 100 12.37 -1.54 12.42
C ALA A 100 12.91 -2.73 11.60
N SER A 101 12.60 -2.79 10.30
CA SER A 101 12.98 -3.91 9.44
C SER A 101 14.47 -3.85 9.10
N ASP A 102 15.15 -4.99 9.04
CA ASP A 102 16.47 -5.06 8.43
C ASP A 102 16.37 -4.94 6.90
N ASP A 103 17.48 -4.60 6.24
CA ASP A 103 17.50 -4.36 4.80
C ASP A 103 17.08 -5.57 3.97
N ALA A 104 17.46 -6.78 4.40
CA ALA A 104 17.15 -7.98 3.66
C ALA A 104 15.65 -8.26 3.70
N THR A 105 15.03 -8.11 4.87
CA THR A 105 13.58 -8.24 5.03
C THR A 105 12.82 -7.15 4.28
N LEU A 106 13.29 -5.91 4.32
CA LEU A 106 12.69 -4.81 3.58
C LEU A 106 12.76 -5.05 2.08
N ALA A 107 13.93 -5.43 1.54
CA ALA A 107 14.13 -5.73 0.12
C ALA A 107 13.21 -6.87 -0.36
N ARG A 108 13.11 -7.98 0.39
CA ARG A 108 12.18 -9.08 0.06
C ARG A 108 10.73 -8.60 0.01
N THR A 109 10.33 -7.79 0.97
CA THR A 109 8.96 -7.25 1.04
C THR A 109 8.69 -6.30 -0.14
N CYS A 110 9.65 -5.45 -0.46
CA CYS A 110 9.60 -4.57 -1.64
C CYS A 110 9.45 -5.37 -2.93
N ASP A 111 10.20 -6.46 -3.11
CA ASP A 111 10.10 -7.32 -4.29
C ASP A 111 8.71 -7.95 -4.42
N ALA A 112 8.12 -8.43 -3.32
CA ALA A 112 6.76 -8.97 -3.31
C ALA A 112 5.72 -7.92 -3.73
N PHE A 113 5.87 -6.67 -3.25
CA PHE A 113 5.02 -5.56 -3.63
C PHE A 113 5.23 -5.09 -5.08
N ALA A 114 6.47 -5.12 -5.58
CA ALA A 114 6.80 -4.77 -6.96
C ALA A 114 6.09 -5.67 -7.97
N GLN A 115 5.89 -6.95 -7.64
CA GLN A 115 5.16 -7.91 -8.47
C GLN A 115 3.65 -7.61 -8.56
N GLN A 116 3.09 -6.90 -7.59
CA GLN A 116 1.65 -6.64 -7.48
C GLN A 116 1.32 -5.15 -7.33
N LEU A 117 2.13 -4.25 -7.93
CA LEU A 117 1.95 -2.80 -7.87
C LEU A 117 0.52 -2.30 -8.16
N PRO A 118 -0.23 -2.85 -9.14
CA PRO A 118 -1.62 -2.44 -9.34
C PRO A 118 -2.51 -2.63 -8.12
N LEU A 119 -2.35 -3.74 -7.39
CA LEU A 119 -3.11 -4.01 -6.18
C LEU A 119 -2.56 -3.16 -5.03
N ALA A 120 -1.24 -3.20 -4.81
CA ALA A 120 -0.57 -2.44 -3.78
C ALA A 120 -0.90 -0.94 -3.83
N CYS A 121 -0.97 -0.33 -5.01
CA CYS A 121 -1.21 1.10 -5.13
C CYS A 121 -2.70 1.52 -5.08
N THR A 122 -3.63 0.59 -5.35
CA THR A 122 -5.06 0.94 -5.47
C THR A 122 -5.91 0.46 -4.31
N ASP A 123 -5.42 -0.48 -3.50
CA ASP A 123 -6.14 -0.99 -2.34
C ASP A 123 -6.13 0.02 -1.16
N PRO A 124 -7.25 0.18 -0.43
CA PRO A 124 -7.34 1.09 0.71
C PRO A 124 -6.35 0.84 1.84
N CYS A 125 -5.91 -0.40 2.04
CA CYS A 125 -4.98 -0.77 3.12
C CYS A 125 -3.57 -0.96 2.56
N ALA A 126 -3.40 -1.77 1.51
CA ALA A 126 -2.09 -2.04 0.95
C ALA A 126 -1.39 -0.78 0.39
N SER A 127 -2.15 0.25 -0.01
CA SER A 127 -1.58 1.53 -0.44
C SER A 127 -0.81 2.26 0.66
N HIS A 128 -1.22 2.10 1.92
CA HIS A 128 -0.50 2.67 3.05
C HIS A 128 0.80 1.90 3.31
N VAL A 129 0.78 0.57 3.24
CA VAL A 129 2.00 -0.26 3.32
C VAL A 129 2.96 0.08 2.18
N ALA A 130 2.47 0.15 0.95
CA ALA A 130 3.28 0.50 -0.22
C ALA A 130 3.91 1.89 -0.08
N GLN A 131 3.17 2.86 0.48
CA GLN A 131 3.70 4.18 0.78
C GLN A 131 4.78 4.13 1.86
N ALA A 132 4.58 3.37 2.94
CA ALA A 132 5.58 3.21 4.00
C ALA A 132 6.87 2.57 3.47
N LEU A 133 6.75 1.49 2.70
CA LEU A 133 7.89 0.83 2.05
C LEU A 133 8.63 1.78 1.11
N LEU A 134 7.90 2.56 0.31
CA LEU A 134 8.48 3.53 -0.62
C LEU A 134 9.30 4.60 0.09
N LEU A 135 8.74 5.17 1.17
CA LEU A 135 9.41 6.22 1.94
C LEU A 135 10.63 5.68 2.69
N GLU A 136 10.50 4.52 3.33
CA GLU A 136 11.61 3.86 4.03
C GLU A 136 12.73 3.47 3.05
N SER A 137 12.38 2.93 1.89
CA SER A 137 13.34 2.59 0.84
C SER A 137 14.08 3.83 0.35
N ALA A 138 13.35 4.91 0.09
CA ALA A 138 13.93 6.17 -0.36
C ALA A 138 14.85 6.80 0.71
N ASP A 139 14.46 6.77 1.98
CA ASP A 139 15.26 7.28 3.09
C ASP A 139 16.56 6.48 3.26
N ARG A 140 16.51 5.14 3.20
CA ARG A 140 17.70 4.28 3.27
C ARG A 140 18.64 4.47 2.09
N VAL A 141 18.11 4.66 0.88
CA VAL A 141 18.92 4.96 -0.31
C VAL A 141 19.56 6.35 -0.19
N GLY A 142 18.79 7.34 0.28
CA GLY A 142 19.26 8.73 0.45
C GLY A 142 20.32 8.88 1.54
N THR A 143 20.12 8.28 2.72
CA THR A 143 21.08 8.28 3.83
C THR A 143 22.40 7.63 3.44
N ARG A 144 22.38 6.51 2.71
CA ARG A 144 23.60 5.83 2.22
C ARG A 144 24.36 6.64 1.17
N ALA A 145 23.64 7.30 0.26
CA ALA A 145 24.25 8.22 -0.69
C ALA A 145 24.85 9.46 0.00
N GLY A 146 24.23 9.93 1.10
CA GLY A 146 24.70 11.04 1.94
C GLY A 146 25.99 10.72 2.71
N VAL A 147 26.06 9.53 3.32
CA VAL A 147 27.25 9.08 4.08
C VAL A 147 28.49 8.96 3.19
N GLU A 148 28.33 8.61 1.91
CA GLU A 148 29.46 8.58 0.96
C GLU A 148 29.89 9.96 0.45
N SER A 149 29.01 10.96 0.50
CA SER A 149 29.30 12.31 0.00
C SER A 149 29.98 13.21 1.04
N ASP A 150 29.74 13.00 2.34
CA ASP A 150 30.48 13.69 3.40
C ASP A 150 31.93 13.18 3.58
N ALA A 151 32.23 11.95 3.15
CA ALA A 151 33.62 11.45 3.06
C ALA A 151 34.44 12.13 1.94
N ARG A 152 33.80 12.92 1.06
CA ARG A 152 34.43 13.61 -0.08
C ARG A 152 34.25 15.13 -0.08
N ARG A 153 33.95 15.76 1.07
CA ARG A 153 34.04 17.22 1.20
C ARG A 153 35.50 17.67 1.34
N GLY A 154 36.21 17.57 0.23
CA GLY A 154 37.45 18.27 -0.05
C GLY A 154 37.40 18.81 -1.48
N ASP A 155 37.41 20.13 -1.59
CA ASP A 155 37.54 20.96 -2.79
C ASP A 155 36.30 21.11 -3.71
N GLY A 156 35.96 22.37 -3.96
CA GLY A 156 34.75 22.80 -4.65
C GLY A 156 34.95 22.95 -6.16
N THR A 157 33.90 22.67 -6.91
CA THR A 157 33.66 23.33 -8.20
C THR A 157 32.15 23.43 -8.40
N ILE A 158 31.68 24.67 -8.42
CA ILE A 158 30.34 25.06 -8.87
C ILE A 158 30.30 24.93 -10.40
N ASN A 159 29.36 24.12 -10.90
CA ASN A 159 28.91 23.96 -12.29
C ASN A 159 28.95 22.50 -12.77
N GLY A 160 27.98 21.72 -12.32
CA GLY A 160 27.57 20.48 -12.95
C GLY A 160 26.14 20.21 -12.55
N ALA A 161 25.24 20.04 -13.53
CA ALA A 161 23.91 19.49 -13.26
C ALA A 161 24.10 18.24 -12.38
N PRO A 162 23.27 18.02 -11.33
CA PRO A 162 23.41 16.85 -10.50
C PRO A 162 23.11 15.63 -11.37
N SER A 163 24.14 15.01 -11.92
CA SER A 163 24.02 13.69 -12.52
C SER A 163 23.70 12.76 -11.35
N PHE A 164 22.42 12.41 -11.23
CA PHE A 164 21.92 11.40 -10.31
C PHE A 164 22.54 10.06 -10.70
N GLN A 165 23.78 9.85 -10.27
CA GLN A 165 24.48 8.58 -10.40
C GLN A 165 24.24 7.84 -9.09
N VAL A 166 23.33 6.87 -9.13
CA VAL A 166 23.20 5.85 -8.07
C VAL A 166 24.55 5.14 -7.99
N ARG A 167 25.37 5.49 -7.01
CA ARG A 167 26.61 4.78 -6.73
C ARG A 167 26.24 3.50 -5.98
N ARG A 168 26.72 2.38 -6.53
CA ARG A 168 26.44 1.01 -6.06
C ARG A 168 27.01 0.80 -4.66
N GLY A 169 26.20 1.07 -3.64
CA GLY A 169 26.43 0.59 -2.28
C GLY A 169 25.53 -0.62 -2.01
N ALA A 170 26.08 -1.62 -1.29
CA ALA A 170 25.47 -2.81 -0.67
C ALA A 170 24.23 -3.44 -1.35
N GLU A 171 24.26 -4.75 -1.64
CA GLU A 171 23.21 -5.50 -2.37
C GLU A 171 21.75 -5.16 -1.97
N GLY A 172 21.49 -4.85 -0.69
CA GLY A 172 20.17 -4.40 -0.23
C GLY A 172 19.76 -3.00 -0.72
N SER A 173 20.68 -2.04 -0.84
CA SER A 173 20.36 -0.67 -1.29
C SER A 173 19.98 -0.61 -2.77
N GLU A 174 20.54 -1.48 -3.61
CA GLU A 174 20.19 -1.55 -5.03
C GLU A 174 18.76 -2.07 -5.23
N ALA A 175 18.38 -3.11 -4.48
CA ALA A 175 17.00 -3.62 -4.48
C ALA A 175 15.98 -2.55 -4.02
N LEU A 176 16.30 -1.80 -2.95
CA LEU A 176 15.44 -0.71 -2.48
C LEU A 176 15.33 0.43 -3.51
N ALA A 177 16.44 0.79 -4.17
CA ALA A 177 16.42 1.78 -5.24
C ALA A 177 15.58 1.32 -6.44
N GLU A 178 15.73 0.06 -6.85
CA GLU A 178 14.94 -0.50 -7.95
C GLU A 178 13.46 -0.57 -7.59
N PHE A 179 13.10 -0.85 -6.33
CA PHE A 179 11.72 -0.76 -5.87
C PHE A 179 11.15 0.66 -6.05
N VAL A 180 11.85 1.69 -5.57
CA VAL A 180 11.44 3.10 -5.73
C VAL A 180 11.25 3.45 -7.22
N LEU A 181 12.20 3.03 -8.06
CA LEU A 181 12.13 3.27 -9.51
C LEU A 181 10.99 2.48 -10.17
N SER A 182 10.71 1.24 -9.73
CA SER A 182 9.62 0.41 -10.26
C SER A 182 8.25 1.04 -9.98
N VAL A 183 8.05 1.58 -8.77
CA VAL A 183 6.86 2.34 -8.39
C VAL A 183 6.74 3.59 -9.27
N GLY A 184 7.84 4.32 -9.46
CA GLY A 184 7.86 5.50 -10.34
C GLY A 184 7.48 5.17 -11.78
N ARG A 185 8.08 4.13 -12.37
CA ARG A 185 7.77 3.67 -13.73
C ARG A 185 6.30 3.24 -13.85
N PHE A 186 5.78 2.50 -12.88
CA PHE A 186 4.38 2.08 -12.84
C PHE A 186 3.42 3.28 -12.82
N LEU A 187 3.71 4.29 -11.99
CA LEU A 187 2.86 5.47 -11.88
C LEU A 187 2.92 6.36 -13.12
N VAL A 188 4.09 6.51 -13.74
CA VAL A 188 4.24 7.30 -14.98
C VAL A 188 3.53 6.64 -16.17
N ALA A 189 3.44 5.31 -16.19
CA ALA A 189 2.78 4.58 -17.28
C ALA A 189 1.29 4.93 -17.43
N ASP A 190 0.59 5.26 -16.34
CA ASP A 190 -0.83 5.65 -16.34
C ASP A 190 -1.09 6.79 -15.35
N LEU A 191 -0.29 7.86 -15.46
CA LEU A 191 -0.29 8.94 -14.49
C LEU A 191 -1.65 9.66 -14.42
N ASP A 192 -2.30 9.89 -15.56
CA ASP A 192 -3.61 10.54 -15.64
C ASP A 192 -4.64 9.79 -14.78
N ARG A 193 -4.67 8.46 -14.84
CA ARG A 193 -5.56 7.69 -13.98
C ARG A 193 -5.20 7.78 -12.50
N PHE A 194 -3.92 7.71 -12.17
CA PHE A 194 -3.49 7.63 -10.76
C PHE A 194 -3.63 8.95 -10.01
N VAL A 195 -3.46 10.11 -10.68
CA VAL A 195 -3.62 11.41 -10.01
C VAL A 195 -5.04 11.65 -9.51
N TRP A 196 -6.06 11.11 -10.19
CA TRP A 196 -7.46 11.21 -9.77
C TRP A 196 -7.91 10.06 -8.83
N HIS A 197 -7.07 9.04 -8.64
CA HIS A 197 -7.43 7.87 -7.86
C HIS A 197 -7.27 8.12 -6.35
N ARG A 198 -8.25 7.73 -5.53
CA ARG A 198 -8.30 8.01 -4.09
C ARG A 198 -7.05 7.60 -3.31
N TYR A 199 -6.46 6.46 -3.63
CA TYR A 199 -5.32 5.88 -2.90
C TYR A 199 -3.99 6.11 -3.63
N ALA A 200 -3.88 5.64 -4.87
CA ALA A 200 -2.68 5.83 -5.70
C ALA A 200 -2.18 7.29 -5.82
N ASN A 201 -3.04 8.32 -5.73
CA ASN A 201 -2.56 9.71 -5.73
C ASN A 201 -1.58 9.99 -4.56
N HIS A 202 -1.78 9.37 -3.40
CA HIS A 202 -0.93 9.56 -2.23
C HIS A 202 0.44 8.96 -2.47
N ILE A 203 0.49 7.79 -3.10
CA ILE A 203 1.73 7.12 -3.49
C ILE A 203 2.45 7.94 -4.57
N ALA A 204 1.73 8.47 -5.55
CA ALA A 204 2.34 9.33 -6.57
C ALA A 204 2.98 10.58 -5.98
N ARG A 205 2.31 11.25 -5.05
CA ARG A 205 2.87 12.38 -4.31
C ARG A 205 4.13 11.98 -3.54
N SER A 206 4.09 10.87 -2.80
CA SER A 206 5.24 10.36 -2.05
C SER A 206 6.40 9.95 -2.95
N CYS A 207 6.12 9.32 -4.09
CA CYS A 207 7.15 8.92 -5.06
C CYS A 207 7.84 10.15 -5.66
N LEU A 208 7.08 11.17 -6.04
CA LEU A 208 7.66 12.42 -6.56
C LEU A 208 8.55 13.11 -5.52
N ALA A 209 8.07 13.20 -4.28
CA ALA A 209 8.83 13.85 -3.22
C ALA A 209 10.08 13.03 -2.83
N ALA A 210 10.00 11.69 -2.79
CA ALA A 210 11.15 10.80 -2.65
C ALA A 210 12.21 11.00 -3.76
N LEU A 211 11.80 11.05 -5.03
CA LEU A 211 12.71 11.22 -6.18
C LEU A 211 13.35 12.62 -6.25
N THR A 212 12.66 13.63 -5.72
CA THR A 212 13.15 15.02 -5.69
C THR A 212 13.97 15.34 -4.45
N GLY A 213 14.04 14.40 -3.48
CA GLY A 213 14.71 14.62 -2.20
C GLY A 213 14.00 15.64 -1.31
N VAL A 214 12.72 15.92 -1.56
CA VAL A 214 11.90 16.80 -0.72
C VAL A 214 11.25 15.94 0.36
N GLU A 215 11.43 16.31 1.63
CA GLU A 215 10.79 15.62 2.74
C GLU A 215 9.27 15.61 2.55
N CYS A 216 8.71 14.41 2.39
CA CYS A 216 7.28 14.22 2.33
C CYS A 216 6.74 14.43 3.75
N GLY A 217 6.13 15.58 4.04
CA GLY A 217 5.38 15.77 5.28
C GLY A 217 4.31 14.68 5.40
N THR A 218 4.56 13.67 6.23
CA THR A 218 3.58 12.62 6.52
C THR A 218 2.38 13.30 7.18
N ASN A 219 1.19 13.12 6.60
CA ASN A 219 -0.04 13.73 7.09
C ASN A 219 -0.35 13.23 8.52
N GLY A 220 -0.07 14.08 9.52
CA GLY A 220 -0.72 14.06 10.84
C GLY A 220 -0.25 13.01 11.85
N ARG A 221 0.94 13.21 12.46
CA ARG A 221 1.19 12.90 13.89
C ARG A 221 2.52 13.44 14.47
N GLN A 222 3.02 14.58 14.01
CA GLN A 222 4.04 15.31 14.76
C GLN A 222 3.35 16.40 15.58
N LYS A 223 3.25 16.18 16.91
CA LYS A 223 3.02 17.29 17.85
C LYS A 223 4.16 18.29 17.65
N PRO A 224 3.89 19.61 17.63
CA PRO A 224 4.96 20.59 17.60
C PRO A 224 5.81 20.39 18.86
N GLN A 225 7.10 20.11 18.69
CA GLN A 225 8.05 20.18 19.79
C GLN A 225 8.04 21.62 20.29
N GLY A 226 7.56 21.81 21.53
CA GLY A 226 7.46 23.11 22.15
C GLY A 226 8.83 23.74 22.28
N GLY A 227 9.07 24.81 21.51
CA GLY A 227 10.24 25.66 21.70
C GLY A 227 10.22 26.26 23.10
N GLN A 228 11.19 25.87 23.93
CA GLN A 228 11.47 26.55 25.18
C GLN A 228 11.88 28.00 24.86
N ARG A 229 10.95 28.94 25.11
CA ARG A 229 11.28 30.36 25.18
C ARG A 229 12.10 30.58 26.46
N ASN A 230 13.40 30.73 26.31
CA ASN A 230 14.27 31.29 27.35
C ASN A 230 13.74 32.66 27.75
N LYS A 231 13.28 32.79 29.00
CA LYS A 231 13.09 34.09 29.65
C LYS A 231 14.47 34.64 29.97
N VAL A 232 14.91 35.64 29.21
CA VAL A 232 16.00 36.52 29.63
C VAL A 232 15.51 37.29 30.85
N ARG A 233 16.33 37.25 31.89
CA ARG A 233 16.10 37.85 33.20
C ARG A 233 16.64 39.28 33.22
#